data_AF-A0A1H9L046-F1
#
_entry.id   AF-A0A1H9L046-F1
#
_cell.length_a   1.000
_cell.length_b   1.000
_cell.length_c   1.000
_cell.angle_alpha   90.00
_cell.angle_beta   90.00
_cell.angle_gamma   90.00
#
_symmetry.space_group_name_H-M   'P 1'
#
loop_
_entity.id
_entity.type
_entity.pdbx_description
1 polymer ?
#
loop_
_entity_poly.entity_id
_entity_poly.type
_entity_poly.pdbx_seq_one_letter_code
_entity_poly.pdbx_strand_id
1 'polypeptide(L)'
;MSTDNDLAKDVVLSPQDLPSPDVLADIFKEYGFDGARYKDIHADLQGMDVPSATMHFAAHGLHEGRSPGFTLSAPQIQALRANEWAHSWGQLLARCILASTVNHVRNLPPSHTPGPLMDLLGGGVDYMPALIIGDSHSAFLHDANTMLKGGILPAPMLCLAGSARGLSNPDSRGGHRRLIFNRLATFGRALTHRPIVFQFGQVDIEFVFDMKRIRDGVTAYDPAQHRSFIEETVEKYTLFLRECRTRSAGRIIVMSALPPVLDDATVRDGYTHAHIAELNDRHDVTTLRDQLRSLDYPDMLERTEQSRYFNRLMESACADMGIAYIEEFDSLLGPDGTVRREFTTEQDHHLFLNPAPVKDRILACARKINAIAMA
;
A
#
# COMPACT_ATOMS: atom_id res chain seq x y z
N MET A 1 2.10 -16.29 -14.06
CA MET A 1 1.65 -16.34 -12.66
C MET A 1 0.94 -15.03 -12.39
N SER A 2 -0.39 -15.06 -12.34
CA SER A 2 -1.19 -13.89 -11.96
C SER A 2 -1.01 -13.70 -10.46
N THR A 3 -0.35 -12.62 -10.05
CA THR A 3 -0.44 -12.15 -8.67
C THR A 3 -1.79 -11.43 -8.59
N ASP A 4 -2.86 -12.19 -8.32
CA ASP A 4 -4.14 -11.58 -7.97
C ASP A 4 -3.87 -10.67 -6.77
N ASN A 5 -4.00 -9.38 -7.03
CA ASN A 5 -3.69 -8.32 -6.09
C ASN A 5 -4.85 -8.31 -5.09
N ASP A 6 -4.64 -8.88 -3.90
CA ASP A 6 -5.63 -8.96 -2.80
C ASP A 6 -5.97 -7.57 -2.18
N LEU A 7 -5.77 -6.51 -2.97
CA LEU A 7 -5.65 -5.09 -2.62
C LEU A 7 -6.92 -4.43 -2.10
N ALA A 8 -8.04 -5.14 -2.03
CA ALA A 8 -9.32 -4.46 -1.92
C ALA A 8 -10.42 -5.17 -1.14
N LYS A 9 -10.11 -6.27 -0.46
CA LYS A 9 -11.02 -6.83 0.54
C LYS A 9 -11.38 -5.83 1.66
N ASP A 10 -10.61 -4.75 1.83
CA ASP A 10 -10.75 -3.78 2.92
C ASP A 10 -11.49 -2.48 2.57
N VAL A 11 -12.08 -2.36 1.37
CA VAL A 11 -12.85 -1.17 0.98
C VAL A 11 -14.33 -1.50 0.87
N VAL A 12 -15.02 -1.54 2.02
CA VAL A 12 -16.48 -1.52 2.06
C VAL A 12 -16.95 -0.08 1.83
N LEU A 13 -17.27 0.24 0.57
CA LEU A 13 -18.15 1.37 0.31
C LEU A 13 -19.51 1.03 0.92
N SER A 14 -20.17 2.02 1.53
CA SER A 14 -21.59 1.86 1.86
C SER A 14 -22.32 1.55 0.55
N PRO A 15 -22.97 0.37 0.41
CA PRO A 15 -23.64 -0.02 -0.84
C PRO A 15 -24.71 0.98 -1.30
N GLN A 16 -25.10 1.91 -0.43
CA GLN A 16 -26.15 2.89 -0.64
C GLN A 16 -25.73 4.09 -1.51
N ASP A 17 -24.42 4.33 -1.69
CA ASP A 17 -23.91 5.50 -2.43
C ASP A 17 -23.50 5.18 -3.88
N LEU A 18 -23.57 3.92 -4.28
CA LEU A 18 -23.22 3.48 -5.63
C LEU A 18 -24.47 3.35 -6.52
N PRO A 19 -24.38 3.71 -7.81
CA PRO A 19 -25.41 3.33 -8.78
C PRO A 19 -25.60 1.80 -8.80
N SER A 20 -26.72 1.34 -9.34
CA SER A 20 -26.91 -0.11 -9.53
C SER A 20 -25.79 -0.70 -10.40
N PRO A 21 -25.48 -2.01 -10.27
CA PRO A 21 -24.46 -2.65 -11.09
C PRO A 21 -24.64 -2.44 -12.59
N ASP A 22 -25.87 -2.39 -13.08
CA ASP A 22 -26.16 -2.09 -14.49
C ASP A 22 -25.70 -0.68 -14.91
N VAL A 23 -26.04 0.32 -14.09
CA VAL A 23 -25.63 1.72 -14.34
C VAL A 23 -24.11 1.85 -14.24
N LEU A 24 -23.49 1.21 -13.24
CA LEU A 24 -22.03 1.19 -13.10
C LEU A 24 -21.34 0.50 -14.28
N ALA A 25 -21.89 -0.61 -14.78
CA ALA A 25 -21.32 -1.32 -15.93
C ALA A 25 -21.32 -0.44 -17.19
N ASP A 26 -22.37 0.35 -17.41
CA ASP A 26 -22.45 1.26 -18.55
C ASP A 26 -21.51 2.45 -18.41
N ILE A 27 -21.45 3.05 -17.21
CA ILE A 27 -20.44 4.06 -16.87
C ILE A 27 -19.03 3.52 -17.11
N PHE A 28 -18.71 2.32 -16.63
CA PHE A 28 -17.38 1.74 -16.79
C PHE A 28 -17.01 1.55 -18.26
N LYS A 29 -17.92 1.09 -19.11
CA LYS A 29 -17.70 1.02 -20.56
C LYS A 29 -17.45 2.41 -21.15
N GLU A 30 -18.23 3.42 -20.76
CA GLU A 30 -18.05 4.80 -21.20
C GLU A 30 -16.66 5.34 -20.84
N TYR A 31 -16.13 4.94 -19.68
CA TYR A 31 -14.81 5.32 -19.20
C TYR A 31 -13.71 4.28 -19.52
N GLY A 32 -13.89 3.49 -20.58
CA GLY A 32 -12.82 2.68 -21.17
C GLY A 32 -12.47 1.41 -20.40
N PHE A 33 -13.42 0.85 -19.65
CA PHE A 33 -13.29 -0.50 -19.09
C PHE A 33 -13.20 -1.54 -20.20
N ASP A 34 -12.20 -2.42 -20.10
CA ASP A 34 -12.00 -3.51 -21.05
C ASP A 34 -12.38 -4.84 -20.39
N GLY A 35 -13.64 -5.25 -20.58
CA GLY A 35 -14.16 -6.49 -20.02
C GLY A 35 -13.47 -7.75 -20.57
N ALA A 36 -12.92 -7.70 -21.79
CA ALA A 36 -12.16 -8.81 -22.34
C ALA A 36 -10.82 -8.96 -21.63
N ARG A 37 -10.08 -7.85 -21.47
CA ARG A 37 -8.83 -7.84 -20.71
C ARG A 37 -9.05 -8.23 -19.25
N TYR A 38 -10.09 -7.69 -18.60
CA TYR A 38 -10.44 -8.03 -17.23
C TYR A 38 -10.70 -9.53 -17.07
N LYS A 39 -11.44 -10.13 -18.01
CA LYS A 39 -11.61 -11.58 -18.07
C LYS A 39 -10.27 -12.31 -18.25
N ASP A 40 -9.42 -11.86 -19.17
CA ASP A 40 -8.15 -12.53 -19.51
C ASP A 40 -7.16 -12.59 -18.33
N ILE A 41 -7.16 -11.57 -17.47
CA ILE A 41 -6.25 -11.50 -16.32
C ILE A 41 -6.77 -12.30 -15.10
N HIS A 42 -8.06 -12.65 -15.05
CA HIS A 42 -8.67 -13.33 -13.91
C HIS A 42 -9.14 -14.74 -14.30
N ALA A 43 -8.45 -15.75 -13.79
CA ALA A 43 -8.62 -17.15 -14.20
C ALA A 43 -10.03 -17.70 -13.90
N ASP A 44 -10.66 -17.23 -12.82
CA ASP A 44 -12.02 -17.60 -12.41
C ASP A 44 -13.10 -17.08 -13.39
N LEU A 45 -12.77 -16.10 -14.23
CA LEU A 45 -13.70 -15.52 -15.20
C LEU A 45 -13.62 -16.14 -16.60
N GLN A 46 -12.71 -17.10 -16.84
CA GLN A 46 -12.41 -17.63 -18.18
C GLN A 46 -13.63 -18.25 -18.89
N GLY A 47 -14.65 -18.69 -18.15
CA GLY A 47 -15.92 -19.18 -18.69
C GLY A 47 -17.00 -18.12 -18.94
N MET A 48 -16.81 -16.88 -18.48
CA MET A 48 -17.78 -15.80 -18.66
C MET A 48 -17.67 -15.15 -20.05
N ASP A 49 -18.76 -14.60 -20.57
CA ASP A 49 -18.69 -13.68 -21.70
C ASP A 49 -18.27 -12.26 -21.24
N VAL A 50 -17.87 -11.41 -22.19
CA VAL A 50 -17.39 -10.05 -21.89
C VAL A 50 -18.44 -9.19 -21.15
N PRO A 51 -19.74 -9.20 -21.54
CA PRO A 51 -20.78 -8.52 -20.78
C PRO A 51 -20.90 -9.01 -19.33
N SER A 52 -20.88 -10.33 -19.11
CA SER A 52 -20.97 -10.91 -17.76
C SER A 52 -19.73 -10.59 -16.93
N ALA A 53 -18.53 -10.58 -17.52
CA ALA A 53 -17.31 -10.17 -16.84
C ALA A 53 -17.36 -8.67 -16.45
N THR A 54 -17.93 -7.83 -17.31
CA THR A 54 -18.14 -6.40 -17.00
C THR A 54 -19.14 -6.23 -15.86
N MET A 55 -20.25 -6.96 -15.90
CA MET A 55 -21.25 -6.96 -14.83
C MET A 55 -20.66 -7.48 -13.51
N HIS A 56 -19.87 -8.55 -13.58
CA HIS A 56 -19.15 -9.07 -12.43
C HIS A 56 -18.24 -8.01 -11.83
N PHE A 57 -17.51 -7.25 -12.64
CA PHE A 57 -16.68 -6.17 -12.10
C PHE A 57 -17.52 -5.10 -11.40
N ALA A 58 -18.63 -4.67 -12.00
CA ALA A 58 -19.54 -3.69 -11.42
C ALA A 58 -20.21 -4.16 -10.12
N ALA A 59 -20.62 -5.43 -10.05
CA ALA A 59 -21.30 -5.99 -8.88
C ALA A 59 -20.34 -6.44 -7.76
N HIS A 60 -19.15 -6.93 -8.13
CA HIS A 60 -18.25 -7.63 -7.21
C HIS A 60 -16.80 -7.18 -7.36
N GLY A 61 -16.27 -7.17 -8.57
CA GLY A 61 -14.84 -6.98 -8.82
C GLY A 61 -14.29 -5.64 -8.33
N LEU A 62 -15.12 -4.60 -8.26
CA LEU A 62 -14.78 -3.30 -7.67
C LEU A 62 -14.57 -3.38 -6.15
N HIS A 63 -15.44 -4.11 -5.46
CA HIS A 63 -15.37 -4.35 -4.01
C HIS A 63 -14.30 -5.37 -3.65
N GLU A 64 -14.03 -6.31 -4.55
CA GLU A 64 -12.86 -7.19 -4.48
C GLU A 64 -11.58 -6.46 -4.91
N GLY A 65 -11.73 -5.21 -5.40
CA GLY A 65 -10.77 -4.33 -6.11
C GLY A 65 -9.71 -5.07 -6.89
N ARG A 66 -10.24 -5.94 -7.74
CA ARG A 66 -9.57 -6.48 -8.88
C ARG A 66 -9.09 -5.37 -9.81
N SER A 67 -8.00 -5.63 -10.53
CA SER A 67 -7.47 -4.68 -11.50
C SER A 67 -8.44 -4.58 -12.69
N PRO A 68 -9.09 -3.44 -12.96
CA PRO A 68 -10.15 -3.36 -13.96
C PRO A 68 -9.65 -3.36 -15.42
N GLY A 69 -8.36 -3.05 -15.64
CA GLY A 69 -7.80 -2.93 -16.98
C GLY A 69 -8.28 -1.71 -17.79
N PHE A 70 -8.68 -0.62 -17.12
CA PHE A 70 -9.13 0.62 -17.79
C PHE A 70 -8.08 1.18 -18.76
N THR A 71 -8.54 1.60 -19.94
CA THR A 71 -7.75 2.37 -20.91
C THR A 71 -8.53 3.62 -21.30
N LEU A 72 -8.14 4.77 -20.78
CA LEU A 72 -8.81 6.04 -21.06
C LEU A 72 -8.10 6.87 -22.11
N SER A 73 -8.90 7.54 -22.92
CA SER A 73 -8.50 8.69 -23.70
C SER A 73 -8.46 9.97 -22.83
N ALA A 74 -7.68 10.96 -23.25
CA ALA A 74 -7.63 12.26 -22.56
C ALA A 74 -9.02 12.94 -22.45
N PRO A 75 -9.91 12.91 -23.47
CA PRO A 75 -11.26 13.44 -23.35
C PRO A 75 -12.09 12.77 -22.25
N GLN A 76 -12.00 11.44 -22.09
CA GLN A 76 -12.72 10.74 -21.02
C GLN A 76 -12.23 11.16 -19.63
N ILE A 77 -10.92 11.40 -19.48
CA ILE A 77 -10.38 11.92 -18.20
C ILE A 77 -10.85 13.35 -17.94
N GLN A 78 -10.90 14.19 -18.97
CA GLN A 78 -11.42 15.55 -18.84
C GLN A 78 -12.92 15.53 -18.48
N ALA A 79 -13.71 14.66 -19.08
CA ALA A 79 -15.13 14.47 -18.76
C ALA A 79 -15.32 14.00 -17.31
N LEU A 80 -14.53 13.00 -16.87
CA LEU A 80 -14.57 12.50 -15.49
C LEU A 80 -14.29 13.63 -14.49
N ARG A 81 -13.33 14.52 -14.79
CA ARG A 81 -13.00 15.70 -13.96
C ARG A 81 -14.09 16.74 -13.94
N ALA A 82 -14.63 17.05 -15.11
CA ALA A 82 -15.58 18.15 -15.26
C ALA A 82 -16.94 17.82 -14.62
N ASN A 83 -17.38 16.58 -14.74
CA ASN A 83 -18.78 16.22 -14.48
C ASN A 83 -18.93 15.24 -13.31
N GLU A 84 -18.04 14.26 -13.19
CA GLU A 84 -18.30 13.10 -12.33
C GLU A 84 -17.52 13.12 -11.02
N TRP A 85 -16.48 13.94 -10.92
CA TRP A 85 -15.60 13.97 -9.75
C TRP A 85 -16.27 14.47 -8.48
N ALA A 86 -17.38 15.20 -8.62
CA ALA A 86 -18.21 15.61 -7.49
C ALA A 86 -18.96 14.42 -6.85
N HIS A 87 -19.09 13.30 -7.57
CA HIS A 87 -19.76 12.09 -7.09
C HIS A 87 -18.76 11.10 -6.49
N SER A 88 -19.17 10.41 -5.42
CA SER A 88 -18.40 9.35 -4.75
C SER A 88 -17.99 8.22 -5.70
N TRP A 89 -18.86 7.84 -6.64
CA TRP A 89 -18.57 6.81 -7.63
C TRP A 89 -17.55 7.28 -8.68
N GLY A 90 -17.58 8.55 -9.09
CA GLY A 90 -16.63 9.11 -10.07
C GLY A 90 -15.22 9.21 -9.47
N GLN A 91 -15.13 9.55 -8.19
CA GLN A 91 -13.91 9.51 -7.40
C GLN A 91 -13.31 8.09 -7.26
N LEU A 92 -14.17 7.11 -6.98
CA LEU A 92 -13.77 5.71 -6.92
C LEU A 92 -13.24 5.20 -8.27
N LEU A 93 -13.95 5.54 -9.36
CA LEU A 93 -13.53 5.25 -10.72
C LEU A 93 -12.16 5.86 -11.00
N ALA A 94 -11.95 7.14 -10.67
CA ALA A 94 -10.65 7.82 -10.79
C ALA A 94 -9.54 7.08 -10.02
N ARG A 95 -9.80 6.58 -8.81
CA ARG A 95 -8.85 5.73 -8.07
C ARG A 95 -8.54 4.45 -8.84
N CYS A 96 -9.55 3.70 -9.26
CA CYS A 96 -9.37 2.43 -9.97
C CYS A 96 -8.54 2.62 -11.25
N ILE A 97 -8.80 3.71 -11.96
CA ILE A 97 -8.03 4.14 -13.13
C ILE A 97 -6.59 4.46 -12.74
N LEU A 98 -6.37 5.29 -11.73
CA LEU A 98 -5.02 5.67 -11.28
C LEU A 98 -4.23 4.45 -10.85
N ALA A 99 -4.80 3.58 -10.02
CA ALA A 99 -4.17 2.34 -9.58
C ALA A 99 -3.86 1.43 -10.78
N SER A 100 -4.81 1.25 -11.71
CA SER A 100 -4.58 0.47 -12.92
C SER A 100 -3.49 1.08 -13.79
N THR A 101 -3.44 2.40 -13.90
CA THR A 101 -2.45 3.12 -14.72
C THR A 101 -1.06 3.07 -14.08
N VAL A 102 -0.93 3.31 -12.77
CA VAL A 102 0.32 3.17 -12.01
C VAL A 102 0.86 1.74 -12.13
N ASN A 103 -0.03 0.74 -12.12
CA ASN A 103 0.34 -0.65 -12.36
C ASN A 103 0.69 -0.90 -13.83
N HIS A 104 -0.05 -0.36 -14.78
CA HIS A 104 0.15 -0.57 -16.22
C HIS A 104 1.47 0.02 -16.72
N VAL A 105 1.90 1.16 -16.16
CA VAL A 105 3.21 1.77 -16.43
C VAL A 105 4.36 0.78 -16.14
N ARG A 106 4.12 -0.37 -15.48
CA ARG A 106 5.14 -1.40 -15.18
C ARG A 106 5.76 -1.94 -16.45
N ASN A 107 4.95 -1.98 -17.51
CA ASN A 107 5.31 -2.57 -18.77
C ASN A 107 5.66 -1.49 -19.82
N LEU A 108 5.59 -0.21 -19.46
CA LEU A 108 5.94 0.89 -20.37
C LEU A 108 7.44 1.23 -20.24
N PRO A 109 8.12 1.51 -21.37
CA PRO A 109 9.49 2.01 -21.31
C PRO A 109 9.52 3.39 -20.63
N PRO A 110 10.63 3.76 -19.94
CA PRO A 110 10.73 5.02 -19.21
C PRO A 110 10.47 6.29 -20.05
N SER A 111 10.64 6.21 -21.37
CA SER A 111 10.39 7.29 -22.32
C SER A 111 8.92 7.47 -22.71
N HIS A 112 8.02 6.59 -22.24
CA HIS A 112 6.60 6.68 -22.55
C HIS A 112 5.82 7.13 -21.31
N THR A 113 5.53 8.43 -21.25
CA THR A 113 4.65 8.98 -20.24
C THR A 113 3.22 8.96 -20.79
N PRO A 114 2.29 8.17 -20.23
CA PRO A 114 0.92 8.17 -20.72
C PRO A 114 0.28 9.53 -20.39
N GLY A 115 -0.04 10.33 -21.41
CA GLY A 115 -0.77 11.61 -21.26
C GLY A 115 -1.98 11.53 -20.32
N PRO A 116 -2.83 10.48 -20.41
CA PRO A 116 -3.90 10.19 -19.46
C PRO A 116 -3.49 10.22 -17.97
N LEU A 117 -2.32 9.67 -17.63
CA LEU A 117 -1.83 9.65 -16.26
C LEU A 117 -1.39 11.03 -15.79
N MET A 118 -0.74 11.79 -16.68
CA MET A 118 -0.30 13.17 -16.40
C MET A 118 -1.49 14.06 -16.10
N ASP A 119 -2.57 13.89 -16.87
CA ASP A 119 -3.81 14.57 -16.62
C ASP A 119 -4.27 14.22 -15.21
N LEU A 120 -4.53 12.96 -14.89
CA LEU A 120 -5.03 12.55 -13.56
C LEU A 120 -4.14 13.01 -12.39
N LEU A 121 -2.81 13.01 -12.56
CA LEU A 121 -1.86 13.53 -11.56
C LEU A 121 -1.82 15.07 -11.48
N GLY A 122 -2.43 15.78 -12.42
CA GLY A 122 -2.58 17.23 -12.43
C GLY A 122 -3.46 17.80 -11.32
N GLY A 123 -4.20 16.93 -10.60
CA GLY A 123 -5.07 17.34 -9.49
C GLY A 123 -6.29 18.16 -9.92
N GLY A 124 -7.09 18.55 -8.93
CA GLY A 124 -8.26 19.42 -9.09
C GLY A 124 -8.32 20.46 -7.97
N VAL A 125 -9.35 21.29 -7.96
CA VAL A 125 -9.54 22.32 -6.92
C VAL A 125 -9.73 21.67 -5.53
N ASP A 126 -10.38 20.51 -5.48
CA ASP A 126 -10.79 19.87 -4.22
C ASP A 126 -9.87 18.72 -3.78
N TYR A 127 -8.86 18.36 -4.58
CA TYR A 127 -7.98 17.22 -4.26
C TYR A 127 -6.58 17.34 -4.86
N MET A 128 -5.64 16.71 -4.16
CA MET A 128 -4.24 16.55 -4.52
C MET A 128 -3.93 15.06 -4.75
N PRO A 129 -3.51 14.65 -5.96
CA PRO A 129 -3.02 13.29 -6.19
C PRO A 129 -1.76 13.02 -5.36
N ALA A 130 -1.73 11.88 -4.66
CA ALA A 130 -0.60 11.43 -3.87
C ALA A 130 -0.15 10.05 -4.33
N LEU A 131 1.13 9.91 -4.70
CA LEU A 131 1.71 8.60 -4.98
C LEU A 131 2.01 7.91 -3.65
N ILE A 132 1.30 6.83 -3.33
CA ILE A 132 1.49 6.07 -2.10
C ILE A 132 2.32 4.83 -2.43
N ILE A 133 3.53 4.73 -1.89
CA ILE A 133 4.47 3.64 -2.16
C ILE A 133 4.73 2.90 -0.85
N GLY A 134 4.35 1.64 -0.77
CA GLY A 134 4.54 0.88 0.46
C GLY A 134 4.41 -0.61 0.26
N ASP A 135 4.69 -1.36 1.32
CA ASP A 135 4.28 -2.76 1.42
C ASP A 135 2.77 -2.85 1.72
N SER A 136 2.26 -4.05 2.05
CA SER A 136 0.83 -4.27 2.27
C SER A 136 0.24 -3.43 3.42
N HIS A 137 1.03 -2.99 4.39
CA HIS A 137 0.56 -2.11 5.48
C HIS A 137 0.19 -0.70 4.99
N SER A 138 0.67 -0.32 3.80
CA SER A 138 0.22 0.93 3.14
C SER A 138 -1.24 0.91 2.71
N ALA A 139 -1.91 -0.24 2.76
CA ALA A 139 -3.36 -0.36 2.58
C ALA A 139 -4.15 0.60 3.49
N PHE A 140 -3.60 0.99 4.64
CA PHE A 140 -4.13 2.04 5.51
C PHE A 140 -4.46 3.34 4.74
N LEU A 141 -3.65 3.71 3.74
CA LEU A 141 -3.83 4.92 2.92
C LEU A 141 -4.56 4.66 1.58
N HIS A 142 -5.07 3.45 1.35
CA HIS A 142 -5.70 3.08 0.07
C HIS A 142 -7.22 3.31 0.05
N ASP A 143 -7.82 3.68 1.18
CA ASP A 143 -9.23 4.07 1.27
C ASP A 143 -9.45 5.42 0.56
N ALA A 144 -9.83 5.37 -0.71
CA ALA A 144 -10.07 6.55 -1.53
C ALA A 144 -11.07 7.52 -0.90
N ASN A 145 -12.20 7.01 -0.44
CA ASN A 145 -13.28 7.85 0.06
C ASN A 145 -12.83 8.67 1.26
N THR A 146 -12.13 8.01 2.19
CA THR A 146 -11.65 8.67 3.40
C THR A 146 -10.49 9.61 3.09
N MET A 147 -9.56 9.21 2.22
CA MET A 147 -8.44 10.07 1.79
C MET A 147 -8.92 11.31 1.02
N LEU A 148 -9.94 11.17 0.17
CA LEU A 148 -10.51 12.28 -0.62
C LEU A 148 -11.24 13.29 0.25
N LYS A 149 -11.93 12.85 1.32
CA LYS A 149 -12.47 13.76 2.35
C LYS A 149 -11.36 14.59 3.03
N GLY A 150 -10.12 14.11 3.01
CA GLY A 150 -8.94 14.86 3.45
C GLY A 150 -8.25 15.68 2.37
N GLY A 151 -8.80 15.69 1.14
CA GLY A 151 -8.25 16.39 -0.01
C GLY A 151 -7.16 15.61 -0.75
N ILE A 152 -7.03 14.30 -0.53
CA ILE A 152 -6.02 13.47 -1.20
C ILE A 152 -6.68 12.43 -2.11
N LEU A 153 -6.26 12.36 -3.37
CA LEU A 153 -6.54 11.20 -4.22
C LEU A 153 -5.35 10.22 -4.16
N PRO A 154 -5.47 9.07 -3.48
CA PRO A 154 -4.39 8.11 -3.41
C PRO A 154 -4.17 7.42 -4.76
N ALA A 155 -2.93 7.39 -5.22
CA ALA A 155 -2.44 6.60 -6.34
C ALA A 155 -1.51 5.51 -5.78
N PRO A 156 -2.04 4.35 -5.38
CA PRO A 156 -1.26 3.34 -4.69
C PRO A 156 -0.29 2.61 -5.63
N MET A 157 0.90 2.35 -5.13
CA MET A 157 1.96 1.55 -5.72
C MET A 157 2.40 0.51 -4.68
N LEU A 158 1.72 -0.63 -4.70
CA LEU A 158 1.97 -1.69 -3.75
C LEU A 158 3.24 -2.48 -4.12
N CYS A 159 4.18 -2.53 -3.19
CA CYS A 159 5.37 -3.35 -3.22
C CYS A 159 5.13 -4.56 -2.32
N LEU A 160 4.38 -5.54 -2.84
CA LEU A 160 4.05 -6.77 -2.11
C LEU A 160 5.29 -7.43 -1.48
N ALA A 161 5.22 -7.66 -0.17
CA ALA A 161 6.33 -8.09 0.69
C ALA A 161 7.64 -7.31 0.51
N GLY A 162 7.53 -6.05 0.13
CA GLY A 162 8.61 -5.11 0.20
C GLY A 162 9.04 -4.91 1.64
N SER A 163 10.34 -4.72 1.83
CA SER A 163 10.93 -4.38 3.12
C SER A 163 11.79 -3.13 2.92
N ALA A 164 11.83 -2.27 3.93
CA ALA A 164 12.62 -1.04 3.94
C ALA A 164 14.10 -1.33 3.64
N ARG A 165 14.67 -2.36 4.27
CA ARG A 165 16.07 -2.79 3.98
C ARG A 165 16.21 -3.39 2.58
N GLY A 166 15.16 -4.03 2.08
CA GLY A 166 15.16 -4.65 0.75
C GLY A 166 15.25 -3.61 -0.37
N LEU A 167 14.80 -2.37 -0.13
CA LEU A 167 14.85 -1.27 -1.09
C LEU A 167 16.28 -0.77 -1.33
N SER A 168 17.22 -0.99 -0.41
CA SER A 168 18.63 -0.65 -0.62
C SER A 168 19.42 -1.74 -1.35
N ASN A 169 18.85 -2.95 -1.48
CA ASN A 169 19.50 -4.08 -2.14
C ASN A 169 19.15 -4.10 -3.64
N PRO A 170 20.09 -3.80 -4.54
CA PRO A 170 19.82 -3.85 -5.99
C PRO A 170 19.47 -5.25 -6.49
N ASP A 171 19.90 -6.29 -5.78
CA ASP A 171 19.67 -7.71 -6.10
C ASP A 171 18.49 -8.29 -5.30
N SER A 172 17.64 -7.44 -4.71
CA SER A 172 16.43 -7.89 -4.03
C SER A 172 15.53 -8.67 -4.99
N ARG A 173 15.09 -9.86 -4.57
CA ARG A 173 14.18 -10.74 -5.34
C ARG A 173 12.91 -10.01 -5.79
N GLY A 174 12.37 -9.12 -4.94
CA GLY A 174 11.17 -8.35 -5.26
C GLY A 174 11.37 -7.28 -6.35
N GLY A 175 12.62 -6.84 -6.59
CA GLY A 175 12.92 -5.83 -7.61
C GLY A 175 12.29 -4.45 -7.38
N HIS A 176 11.70 -4.21 -6.20
CA HIS A 176 10.92 -3.02 -5.87
C HIS A 176 11.72 -1.72 -6.01
N ARG A 177 13.02 -1.71 -5.67
CA ARG A 177 13.90 -0.55 -5.88
C ARG A 177 13.89 -0.08 -7.34
N ARG A 178 14.14 -1.01 -8.27
CA ARG A 178 14.15 -0.72 -9.71
C ARG A 178 12.78 -0.25 -10.18
N LEU A 179 11.71 -0.89 -9.69
CA LEU A 179 10.35 -0.51 -10.03
C LEU A 179 10.03 0.93 -9.58
N ILE A 180 10.35 1.29 -8.33
CA ILE A 180 10.13 2.63 -7.78
C ILE A 180 10.94 3.66 -8.57
N PHE A 181 12.23 3.41 -8.81
CA PHE A 181 13.06 4.37 -9.56
C PHE A 181 12.57 4.57 -10.99
N ASN A 182 12.16 3.49 -11.67
CA ASN A 182 11.57 3.61 -13.00
C ASN A 182 10.29 4.45 -12.95
N ARG A 183 9.45 4.29 -11.91
CA ARG A 183 8.23 5.09 -11.74
C ARG A 183 8.49 6.56 -11.50
N LEU A 184 9.39 6.87 -10.57
CA LEU A 184 9.78 8.24 -10.29
C LEU A 184 10.33 8.91 -11.56
N ALA A 185 11.13 8.18 -12.35
CA ALA A 185 11.63 8.67 -13.63
C ALA A 185 10.53 8.87 -14.69
N THR A 186 9.62 7.90 -14.85
CA THR A 186 8.53 7.97 -15.85
C THR A 186 7.54 9.09 -15.54
N PHE A 187 7.22 9.31 -14.26
CA PHE A 187 6.33 10.40 -13.87
C PHE A 187 7.08 11.74 -13.91
N GLY A 188 8.36 11.77 -13.54
CA GLY A 188 9.23 12.93 -13.71
C GLY A 188 8.58 14.22 -13.20
N ARG A 189 8.37 15.19 -14.10
CA ARG A 189 7.79 16.49 -13.76
C ARG A 189 6.32 16.42 -13.31
N ALA A 190 5.58 15.34 -13.58
CA ALA A 190 4.20 15.18 -13.09
C ALA A 190 4.12 15.23 -11.57
N LEU A 191 5.17 14.71 -10.91
CA LEU A 191 5.25 14.65 -9.46
C LEU A 191 5.71 15.97 -8.85
N THR A 192 6.05 16.99 -9.65
CA THR A 192 6.51 18.28 -9.10
C THR A 192 5.45 18.83 -8.15
N HIS A 193 5.85 19.11 -6.92
CA HIS A 193 4.97 19.52 -5.81
C HIS A 193 3.90 18.51 -5.37
N ARG A 194 3.84 17.31 -5.97
CA ARG A 194 2.92 16.26 -5.53
C ARG A 194 3.54 15.45 -4.38
N PRO A 195 2.74 15.06 -3.38
CA PRO A 195 3.20 14.20 -2.31
C PRO A 195 3.52 12.80 -2.84
N ILE A 196 4.66 12.27 -2.38
CA ILE A 196 5.09 10.89 -2.57
C ILE A 196 5.27 10.31 -1.16
N VAL A 197 4.30 9.51 -0.74
CA VAL A 197 4.25 8.96 0.61
C VAL A 197 4.87 7.57 0.60
N PHE A 198 5.88 7.35 1.42
CA PHE A 198 6.49 6.04 1.63
C PHE A 198 6.07 5.44 2.97
N GLN A 199 5.64 4.18 2.97
CA GLN A 199 5.32 3.43 4.19
C GLN A 199 5.89 2.01 4.11
N PHE A 200 7.00 1.80 4.82
CA PHE A 200 7.74 0.54 4.91
C PHE A 200 8.34 0.42 6.31
N GLY A 201 8.69 -0.80 6.71
CA GLY A 201 9.47 -1.08 7.92
C GLY A 201 8.85 -2.12 8.83
N GLN A 202 7.52 -2.24 8.84
CA GLN A 202 6.82 -3.21 9.67
C GLN A 202 7.21 -4.65 9.29
N VAL A 203 7.27 -4.94 7.99
CA VAL A 203 7.78 -6.23 7.47
C VAL A 203 9.21 -6.51 7.94
N ASP A 204 10.07 -5.49 8.05
CA ASP A 204 11.44 -5.68 8.54
C ASP A 204 11.45 -6.10 10.01
N ILE A 205 10.71 -5.36 10.84
CA ILE A 205 10.72 -5.47 12.31
C ILE A 205 10.06 -6.77 12.77
N GLU A 206 8.94 -7.15 12.14
CA GLU A 206 8.12 -8.29 12.57
C GLU A 206 8.39 -9.58 11.80
N PHE A 207 9.02 -9.53 10.62
CA PHE A 207 9.18 -10.72 9.78
C PHE A 207 10.61 -10.94 9.30
N VAL A 208 11.27 -9.94 8.72
CA VAL A 208 12.63 -10.13 8.17
C VAL A 208 13.64 -10.43 9.28
N PHE A 209 13.46 -9.85 10.47
CA PHE A 209 14.26 -10.18 11.64
C PHE A 209 14.20 -11.68 11.98
N ASP A 210 13.00 -12.24 12.08
CA ASP A 210 12.80 -13.67 12.38
C ASP A 210 13.29 -14.58 11.26
N MET A 211 13.11 -14.19 10.00
CA MET A 211 13.67 -14.93 8.88
C MET A 211 15.20 -14.98 8.90
N LYS A 212 15.87 -13.91 9.34
CA LYS A 212 17.32 -13.92 9.56
C LYS A 212 17.70 -14.86 10.70
N ARG A 213 16.97 -14.81 11.82
CA ARG A 213 17.17 -15.70 12.98
C ARG A 213 17.06 -17.17 12.57
N ILE A 214 16.01 -17.54 11.83
CA ILE A 214 15.83 -18.89 11.26
C ILE A 214 17.00 -19.28 10.36
N ARG A 215 17.40 -18.41 9.43
CA ARG A 215 18.53 -18.66 8.52
C ARG A 215 19.84 -18.90 9.30
N ASP A 216 20.05 -18.16 10.38
CA ASP A 216 21.27 -18.19 11.19
C ASP A 216 21.22 -19.25 12.31
N GLY A 217 20.11 -19.99 12.43
CA GLY A 217 19.92 -21.02 13.47
C GLY A 217 19.76 -20.45 14.89
N VAL A 218 19.37 -19.19 15.02
CA VAL A 218 19.20 -18.49 16.31
C VAL A 218 17.74 -18.55 16.73
N THR A 219 17.43 -19.28 17.80
CA THR A 219 16.04 -19.41 18.30
C THR A 219 15.72 -18.48 19.47
N ALA A 220 16.70 -18.07 20.29
CA ALA A 220 16.48 -17.17 21.41
C ALA A 220 16.21 -15.73 20.94
N TYR A 221 15.33 -15.00 21.63
CA TYR A 221 15.12 -13.57 21.38
C TYR A 221 16.13 -12.73 22.16
N ASP A 222 16.74 -11.74 21.50
CA ASP A 222 17.61 -10.75 22.12
C ASP A 222 17.16 -9.33 21.72
N PRO A 223 16.62 -8.54 22.66
CA PRO A 223 16.19 -7.16 22.40
C PRO A 223 17.31 -6.27 21.84
N ALA A 224 18.56 -6.48 22.26
CA ALA A 224 19.70 -5.67 21.78
C ALA A 224 20.05 -6.01 20.33
N GLN A 225 19.98 -7.29 19.97
CA GLN A 225 20.14 -7.73 18.58
C GLN A 225 19.02 -7.18 17.69
N HIS A 226 17.77 -7.17 18.18
CA HIS A 226 16.63 -6.62 17.44
C HIS A 226 16.79 -5.12 17.18
N ARG A 227 17.20 -4.34 18.20
CA ARG A 227 17.50 -2.91 18.05
C ARG A 227 18.63 -2.64 17.06
N SER A 228 19.71 -3.42 17.13
CA SER A 228 20.81 -3.32 16.17
C SER A 228 20.34 -3.61 14.73
N PHE A 229 19.45 -4.58 14.55
CA PHE A 229 18.83 -4.87 13.26
C PHE A 229 17.94 -3.71 12.77
N ILE A 230 17.19 -3.07 13.68
CA ILE A 230 16.35 -1.90 13.38
C ILE A 230 17.22 -0.73 12.92
N GLU A 231 18.33 -0.45 13.62
CA GLU A 231 19.27 0.61 13.25
C GLU A 231 19.87 0.39 11.85
N GLU A 232 20.34 -0.83 11.54
CA GLU A 232 20.81 -1.21 10.19
C GLU A 232 19.72 -1.02 9.13
N THR A 233 18.47 -1.32 9.47
CA THR A 233 17.32 -1.19 8.57
C THR A 233 17.01 0.27 8.27
N VAL A 234 16.98 1.13 9.30
CA VAL A 234 16.79 2.58 9.16
C VAL A 234 17.90 3.17 8.32
N GLU A 235 19.17 2.84 8.58
CA GLU A 235 20.30 3.31 7.79
C GLU A 235 20.11 2.98 6.29
N LYS A 236 19.80 1.71 5.97
CA LYS A 236 19.56 1.27 4.59
C LYS A 236 18.39 1.99 3.93
N TYR A 237 17.30 2.17 4.68
CA TYR A 237 16.13 2.84 4.15
C TYR A 237 16.40 4.32 3.88
N THR A 238 17.16 5.00 4.75
CA THR A 238 17.53 6.41 4.54
C THR A 238 18.44 6.59 3.32
N LEU A 239 19.36 5.66 3.04
CA LEU A 239 20.15 5.67 1.81
C LEU A 239 19.25 5.61 0.57
N PHE A 240 18.25 4.72 0.58
CA PHE A 240 17.27 4.64 -0.49
C PHE A 240 16.44 5.94 -0.64
N LEU A 241 15.99 6.53 0.46
CA LEU A 241 15.21 7.78 0.44
C LEU A 241 16.03 8.96 -0.11
N ARG A 242 17.33 9.03 0.20
CA ARG A 242 18.25 10.02 -0.39
C ARG A 242 18.33 9.86 -1.91
N GLU A 243 18.40 8.63 -2.41
CA GLU A 243 18.36 8.38 -3.86
C GLU A 243 17.01 8.77 -4.48
N CYS A 244 15.88 8.52 -3.80
CA CYS A 244 14.58 8.98 -4.28
C CYS A 244 14.53 10.51 -4.44
N ARG A 245 15.11 11.26 -3.49
CA ARG A 245 15.18 12.74 -3.56
C ARG A 245 15.98 13.25 -4.75
N THR A 246 17.04 12.55 -5.17
CA THR A 246 17.82 12.98 -6.35
C THR A 246 17.10 12.67 -7.66
N ARG A 247 16.10 11.78 -7.63
CA ARG A 247 15.37 11.29 -8.81
C ARG A 247 13.99 11.92 -8.99
N SER A 248 13.47 12.64 -8.00
CA SER A 248 12.12 13.20 -8.03
C SER A 248 12.09 14.61 -7.49
N ALA A 249 11.31 15.47 -8.16
CA ALA A 249 10.96 16.80 -7.68
C ALA A 249 9.68 16.80 -6.80
N GLY A 250 9.12 15.62 -6.52
CA GLY A 250 7.98 15.47 -5.64
C GLY A 250 8.35 15.64 -4.16
N ARG A 251 7.33 15.92 -3.36
CA ARG A 251 7.46 16.12 -1.92
C ARG A 251 7.46 14.74 -1.25
N ILE A 252 8.64 14.27 -0.87
CA ILE A 252 8.76 12.99 -0.18
C ILE A 252 8.25 13.14 1.24
N ILE A 253 7.36 12.21 1.62
CA ILE A 253 6.79 12.06 2.96
C ILE A 253 7.04 10.62 3.38
N VAL A 254 7.47 10.40 4.62
CA VAL A 254 7.57 9.06 5.21
C VAL A 254 6.49 8.94 6.29
N MET A 255 5.72 7.87 6.27
CA MET A 255 4.78 7.54 7.32
C MET A 255 5.37 6.49 8.26
N SER A 256 5.05 6.57 9.55
CA SER A 256 5.42 5.58 10.56
C SER A 256 5.00 4.16 10.15
N ALA A 257 5.80 3.16 10.55
CA ALA A 257 5.31 1.79 10.65
C ALA A 257 4.13 1.74 11.63
N LEU A 258 3.20 0.81 11.45
CA LEU A 258 2.02 0.67 12.31
C LEU A 258 2.34 -0.30 13.47
N PRO A 259 1.55 -0.30 14.56
CA PRO A 259 1.77 -1.26 15.63
C PRO A 259 1.56 -2.71 15.17
N PRO A 260 2.24 -3.67 15.81
CA PRO A 260 1.92 -5.08 15.63
C PRO A 260 0.45 -5.31 15.95
N VAL A 261 -0.20 -6.25 15.26
CA VAL A 261 -1.64 -6.56 15.47
C VAL A 261 -1.90 -8.02 15.79
N LEU A 262 -0.98 -8.92 15.44
CA LEU A 262 -1.11 -10.33 15.80
C LEU A 262 -0.83 -10.51 17.28
N ASP A 263 -1.72 -11.21 17.96
CA ASP A 263 -1.50 -11.59 19.35
C ASP A 263 -0.35 -12.60 19.50
N ASP A 264 0.13 -12.76 20.73
CA ASP A 264 1.28 -13.62 21.02
C ASP A 264 1.00 -15.10 20.70
N ALA A 265 -0.25 -15.54 20.77
CA ALA A 265 -0.61 -16.92 20.49
C ALA A 265 -0.51 -17.21 18.99
N THR A 266 -1.04 -16.32 18.15
CA THR A 266 -1.00 -16.43 16.69
C THR A 266 0.43 -16.36 16.15
N VAL A 267 1.28 -15.48 16.70
CA VAL A 267 2.70 -15.45 16.32
C VAL A 267 3.40 -16.75 16.70
N ARG A 268 3.18 -17.25 17.92
CA ARG A 268 3.76 -18.52 18.41
C ARG A 268 3.28 -19.74 17.63
N ASP A 269 2.08 -19.71 17.03
CA ASP A 269 1.60 -20.79 16.15
C ASP A 269 2.31 -20.84 14.78
N GLY A 270 3.29 -19.96 14.54
CA GLY A 270 4.07 -19.95 13.30
C GLY A 270 3.27 -19.36 12.15
N TYR A 271 2.72 -18.17 12.40
CA TYR A 271 1.98 -17.39 11.42
C TYR A 271 2.67 -17.41 10.05
N THR A 272 1.97 -17.95 9.06
CA THR A 272 2.43 -18.13 7.68
C THR A 272 1.25 -17.89 6.75
N HIS A 273 1.18 -16.72 6.13
CA HIS A 273 0.24 -16.49 5.04
C HIS A 273 0.77 -17.03 3.71
N ALA A 274 -0.13 -17.32 2.78
CA ALA A 274 0.19 -17.85 1.45
C ALA A 274 1.27 -17.02 0.73
N HIS A 275 1.24 -15.69 0.89
CA HIS A 275 2.23 -14.80 0.29
C HIS A 275 3.66 -14.96 0.86
N ILE A 276 3.78 -15.27 2.16
CA ILE A 276 5.06 -15.52 2.83
C ILE A 276 5.68 -16.86 2.35
N ALA A 277 4.83 -17.85 2.11
CA ALA A 277 5.24 -19.13 1.55
C ALA A 277 5.80 -19.00 0.13
N GLU A 278 5.14 -18.22 -0.73
CA GLU A 278 5.54 -18.01 -2.12
C GLU A 278 6.93 -17.35 -2.27
N LEU A 279 7.29 -16.42 -1.39
CA LEU A 279 8.57 -15.66 -1.50
C LEU A 279 9.81 -16.48 -1.12
N ASN A 280 9.63 -17.56 -0.38
CA ASN A 280 10.73 -18.32 0.19
C ASN A 280 11.19 -19.49 -0.68
N ASP A 281 10.56 -19.76 -1.84
CA ASP A 281 10.80 -20.95 -2.69
C ASP A 281 10.68 -22.29 -1.93
N ARG A 282 10.31 -22.26 -0.65
CA ARG A 282 10.21 -23.44 0.19
C ARG A 282 8.91 -24.11 -0.16
N HIS A 283 9.04 -25.22 -0.87
CA HIS A 283 7.95 -26.13 -1.20
C HIS A 283 7.28 -26.77 0.04
N ASP A 284 7.58 -26.27 1.24
CA ASP A 284 6.96 -26.74 2.46
C ASP A 284 6.70 -25.58 3.45
N VAL A 285 5.50 -25.03 3.35
CA VAL A 285 4.91 -24.08 4.31
C VAL A 285 4.93 -24.66 5.73
N THR A 286 4.80 -25.99 5.85
CA THR A 286 4.86 -26.70 7.13
C THR A 286 6.23 -26.54 7.78
N THR A 287 7.31 -26.77 7.02
CA THR A 287 8.68 -26.56 7.50
C THR A 287 8.90 -25.12 7.98
N LEU A 288 8.43 -24.12 7.22
CA LEU A 288 8.58 -22.71 7.63
C LEU A 288 7.77 -22.42 8.91
N ARG A 289 6.53 -22.91 8.99
CA ARG A 289 5.68 -22.79 10.18
C ARG A 289 6.34 -23.43 11.41
N ASP A 290 6.91 -24.62 11.27
CA ASP A 290 7.59 -25.31 12.36
C ASP A 290 8.85 -24.57 12.81
N GLN A 291 9.60 -23.98 11.89
CA GLN A 291 10.74 -23.13 12.22
C GLN A 291 10.30 -21.85 12.96
N LEU A 292 9.23 -21.19 12.50
CA LEU A 292 8.68 -20.02 13.18
C LEU A 292 8.19 -20.39 14.58
N ARG A 293 7.51 -21.52 14.76
CA ARG A 293 7.09 -22.03 16.09
C ARG A 293 8.26 -22.29 17.03
N SER A 294 9.44 -22.58 16.50
CA SER A 294 10.64 -22.85 17.29
C SER A 294 11.33 -21.59 17.83
N LEU A 295 10.97 -20.41 17.32
CA LEU A 295 11.54 -19.15 17.79
C LEU A 295 10.93 -18.77 19.15
N ASP A 296 11.78 -18.23 20.02
CA ASP A 296 11.33 -17.44 21.15
C ASP A 296 10.89 -16.07 20.62
N TYR A 297 9.67 -15.67 20.96
CA TYR A 297 9.10 -14.38 20.55
C TYR A 297 8.93 -13.46 21.75
N PRO A 298 9.27 -12.17 21.59
CA PRO A 298 8.85 -11.15 22.53
C PRO A 298 7.32 -11.09 22.62
N ASP A 299 6.82 -10.67 23.77
CA ASP A 299 5.40 -10.38 23.93
C ASP A 299 4.97 -9.15 23.09
N MET A 300 3.66 -8.93 23.02
CA MET A 300 3.06 -7.84 22.25
C MET A 300 3.59 -6.46 22.65
N LEU A 301 3.86 -6.24 23.94
CA LEU A 301 4.32 -4.96 24.45
C LEU A 301 5.75 -4.70 23.97
N GLU A 302 6.65 -5.66 24.09
CA GLU A 302 8.02 -5.55 23.60
C GLU A 302 8.04 -5.38 22.07
N ARG A 303 7.22 -6.14 21.31
CA ARG A 303 7.07 -5.92 19.85
C ARG A 303 6.62 -4.49 19.54
N THR A 304 5.67 -3.95 20.30
CA THR A 304 5.19 -2.58 20.13
C THR A 304 6.31 -1.56 20.43
N GLU A 305 7.10 -1.76 21.48
CA GLU A 305 8.24 -0.90 21.80
C GLU A 305 9.34 -0.91 20.72
N GLN A 306 9.59 -2.06 20.09
CA GLN A 306 10.53 -2.16 18.98
C GLN A 306 10.05 -1.39 17.74
N SER A 307 8.76 -1.47 17.40
CA SER A 307 8.17 -0.66 16.34
C SER A 307 8.20 0.85 16.66
N ARG A 308 7.92 1.23 17.91
CA ARG A 308 8.08 2.62 18.38
C ARG A 308 9.53 3.08 18.27
N TYR A 309 10.49 2.22 18.59
CA TYR A 309 11.92 2.52 18.45
C TYR A 309 12.31 2.79 16.99
N PHE A 310 11.88 1.93 16.05
CA PHE A 310 12.06 2.16 14.61
C PHE A 310 11.47 3.52 14.17
N ASN A 311 10.25 3.84 14.61
CA ASN A 311 9.57 5.08 14.22
C ASN A 311 10.33 6.33 14.69
N ARG A 312 10.83 6.34 15.94
CA ARG A 312 11.66 7.45 16.45
C ARG A 312 12.95 7.64 15.65
N LEU A 313 13.63 6.55 15.29
CA LEU A 313 14.83 6.62 14.46
C LEU A 313 14.51 7.14 13.05
N MET A 314 13.41 6.69 12.46
CA MET A 314 12.97 7.17 11.14
C MET A 314 12.55 8.64 11.15
N GLU A 315 11.85 9.09 12.19
CA GLU A 315 11.49 10.51 12.36
C GLU A 315 12.75 11.39 12.43
N SER A 316 13.71 11.03 13.28
CA SER A 316 14.99 11.74 13.40
C SER A 316 15.72 11.77 12.05
N ALA A 317 15.82 10.63 11.37
CA ALA A 317 16.51 10.57 10.09
C ALA A 317 15.79 11.37 8.99
N CYS A 318 14.46 11.43 9.00
CA CYS A 318 13.69 12.26 8.09
C CYS A 318 13.93 13.75 8.36
N ALA A 319 13.95 14.16 9.64
CA ALA A 319 14.28 15.54 10.03
C ALA A 319 15.68 15.95 9.53
N ASP A 320 16.69 15.10 9.71
CA ASP A 320 18.06 15.34 9.23
C ASP A 320 18.15 15.46 7.70
N MET A 321 17.28 14.76 6.99
CA MET A 321 17.17 14.84 5.54
C MET A 321 16.28 16.00 5.06
N GLY A 322 15.55 16.68 5.93
CA GLY A 322 14.49 17.61 5.51
C GLY A 322 13.38 16.92 4.71
N ILE A 323 13.08 15.67 5.06
CA ILE A 323 11.93 14.90 4.55
C ILE A 323 10.80 15.03 5.57
N ALA A 324 9.57 15.23 5.12
CA ALA A 324 8.44 15.28 6.02
C ALA A 324 8.15 13.89 6.60
N TYR A 325 7.83 13.82 7.89
CA TYR A 325 7.46 12.58 8.58
C TYR A 325 6.04 12.71 9.13
N ILE A 326 5.22 11.67 8.94
CA ILE A 326 3.89 11.55 9.54
C ILE A 326 3.95 10.42 10.56
N GLU A 327 3.93 10.81 11.83
CA GLU A 327 3.64 9.91 12.93
C GLU A 327 2.14 9.59 12.93
N GLU A 328 1.81 8.30 12.88
CA GLU A 328 0.47 7.78 13.16
C GLU A 328 0.42 6.64 14.19
N PHE A 329 1.57 6.07 14.58
CA PHE A 329 1.69 4.86 15.39
C PHE A 329 1.07 5.00 16.78
N ASP A 330 1.46 6.01 17.56
CA ASP A 330 0.99 6.15 18.95
C ASP A 330 -0.52 6.41 19.01
N SER A 331 -1.08 7.00 17.95
CA SER A 331 -2.51 7.24 17.86
C SER A 331 -3.33 5.96 17.70
N LEU A 332 -2.70 4.84 17.35
CA LEU A 332 -3.35 3.54 17.15
C LEU A 332 -3.31 2.66 18.41
N LEU A 333 -2.62 3.11 19.45
CA LEU A 333 -2.44 2.38 20.70
C LEU A 333 -3.58 2.62 21.70
N GLY A 334 -3.80 1.65 22.56
CA GLY A 334 -4.65 1.72 23.73
C GLY A 334 -3.91 2.22 24.98
N PRO A 335 -4.61 2.34 26.11
CA PRO A 335 -4.03 2.81 27.37
C PRO A 335 -3.00 1.84 27.97
N ASP A 336 -2.99 0.58 27.54
CA ASP A 336 -2.03 -0.44 27.92
C ASP A 336 -0.73 -0.38 27.10
N GLY A 337 -0.65 0.53 26.13
CA GLY A 337 0.51 0.70 25.27
C GLY A 337 0.60 -0.31 24.12
N THR A 338 -0.43 -1.13 23.89
CA THR A 338 -0.52 -2.03 22.72
C THR A 338 -1.56 -1.53 21.73
N VAL A 339 -1.67 -2.13 20.54
CA VAL A 339 -2.69 -1.72 19.56
C VAL A 339 -4.11 -1.85 20.15
N ARG A 340 -5.00 -0.92 19.82
CA ARG A 340 -6.40 -1.04 20.23
C ARG A 340 -7.03 -2.29 19.60
N ARG A 341 -7.66 -3.13 20.42
CA ARG A 341 -8.29 -4.39 19.98
C ARG A 341 -9.27 -4.21 18.84
N GLU A 342 -10.00 -3.09 18.80
CA GLU A 342 -10.94 -2.77 17.72
C GLU A 342 -10.26 -2.62 16.34
N PHE A 343 -8.93 -2.47 16.29
CA PHE A 343 -8.13 -2.37 15.06
C PHE A 343 -7.43 -3.67 14.68
N THR A 344 -7.75 -4.78 15.36
CA THR A 344 -7.11 -6.08 15.12
C THR A 344 -8.10 -7.07 14.52
N THR A 345 -7.57 -8.08 13.84
CA THR A 345 -8.28 -9.33 13.54
C THR A 345 -7.44 -10.50 14.03
N GLU A 346 -8.05 -11.65 14.28
CA GLU A 346 -7.34 -12.79 14.90
C GLU A 346 -6.24 -13.39 14.00
N GLN A 347 -6.42 -13.28 12.67
CA GLN A 347 -5.59 -14.01 11.70
C GLN A 347 -4.86 -13.12 10.71
N ASP A 348 -5.13 -11.81 10.68
CA ASP A 348 -4.45 -10.89 9.77
C ASP A 348 -3.48 -9.99 10.52
N HIS A 349 -2.26 -9.91 10.01
CA HIS A 349 -1.21 -9.00 10.45
C HIS A 349 -1.41 -7.54 10.00
N HIS A 350 -2.44 -7.24 9.21
CA HIS A 350 -2.83 -5.87 8.90
C HIS A 350 -3.80 -5.31 9.94
N LEU A 351 -3.80 -3.99 10.12
CA LEU A 351 -4.86 -3.30 10.86
C LEU A 351 -6.21 -3.60 10.22
N PHE A 352 -7.22 -3.83 11.04
CA PHE A 352 -8.59 -3.89 10.57
C PHE A 352 -9.06 -2.50 10.14
N LEU A 353 -9.19 -2.27 8.83
CA LEU A 353 -9.38 -0.91 8.29
C LEU A 353 -10.83 -0.40 8.27
N ASN A 354 -11.81 -1.27 8.56
CA ASN A 354 -13.24 -0.94 8.47
C ASN A 354 -13.83 -0.12 9.63
N PRO A 355 -13.39 -0.25 10.90
CA PRO A 355 -13.97 0.49 12.01
C PRO A 355 -13.92 2.02 11.81
N ALA A 356 -14.99 2.71 12.21
CA ALA A 356 -15.08 4.17 12.10
C ALA A 356 -13.88 4.92 12.73
N PRO A 357 -13.36 4.53 13.91
CA PRO A 357 -12.20 5.21 14.47
C PRO A 357 -10.94 5.09 13.59
N VAL A 358 -10.77 3.99 12.83
CA VAL A 358 -9.67 3.87 11.85
C VAL A 358 -9.89 4.82 10.68
N LYS A 359 -11.13 4.96 10.19
CA LYS A 359 -11.45 5.95 9.14
C LYS A 359 -11.13 7.38 9.59
N ASP A 360 -11.39 7.72 10.84
CA ASP A 360 -11.02 9.03 11.40
C ASP A 360 -9.49 9.24 11.38
N ARG A 361 -8.72 8.19 11.67
CA ARG A 361 -7.25 8.20 11.59
C ARG A 361 -6.75 8.39 10.15
N ILE A 362 -7.30 7.63 9.20
CA ILE A 362 -6.97 7.78 7.76
C ILE A 362 -7.28 9.20 7.29
N LEU A 363 -8.43 9.77 7.68
CA LEU A 363 -8.80 11.15 7.35
C LEU A 363 -7.80 12.16 7.94
N ALA A 364 -7.35 11.95 9.18
CA ALA A 364 -6.33 12.80 9.80
C ALA A 364 -5.00 12.74 9.03
N CYS A 365 -4.55 11.55 8.63
CA CYS A 365 -3.36 11.37 7.78
C CYS A 365 -3.52 12.09 6.43
N ALA A 366 -4.66 11.93 5.76
CA ALA A 366 -4.93 12.59 4.50
C ALA A 366 -4.81 14.12 4.60
N ARG A 367 -5.39 14.71 5.65
CA ARG A 367 -5.28 16.15 5.92
C ARG A 367 -3.84 16.59 6.19
N LYS A 368 -3.06 15.80 6.94
CA LYS A 368 -1.62 16.05 7.17
C LYS A 368 -0.84 16.03 5.85
N ILE A 369 -1.06 15.01 5.00
CA ILE A 369 -0.43 14.89 3.67
C ILE A 369 -0.77 16.11 2.82
N ASN A 370 -2.03 16.53 2.80
CA ASN A 370 -2.47 17.69 2.01
C ASN A 370 -1.82 18.99 2.52
N ALA A 371 -1.78 19.20 3.84
CA ALA A 371 -1.12 20.36 4.44
C ALA A 371 0.38 20.41 4.08
N ILE A 372 1.08 19.27 4.16
CA ILE A 372 2.49 19.16 3.75
C ILE A 372 2.66 19.41 2.26
N ALA A 373 1.70 19.01 1.41
CA ALA A 373 1.74 19.24 -0.03
C ALA A 373 1.50 20.71 -0.42
N MET A 374 0.83 21.49 0.44
CA MET A 374 0.48 22.89 0.18
C MET A 374 1.48 23.90 0.78
N ALA A 375 2.29 23.50 1.76
CA ALA A 375 3.33 24.34 2.39
C ALA A 375 4.43 24.77 1.41
#